data_AF-A0A2K9AAW9-F1
#
_entry.id   AF-A0A2K9AAW9-F1
#
_cell.length_a   1.000
_cell.length_b   1.000
_cell.length_c   1.000
_cell.angle_alpha   90.00
_cell.angle_beta   90.00
_cell.angle_gamma   90.00
#
_symmetry.space_group_name_H-M   'P 1'
#
loop_
_entity.id
_entity.type
_entity.pdbx_description
1 polymer ?
#
loop_
_entity_poly.entity_id
_entity_poly.type
_entity_poly.pdbx_seq_one_letter_code
_entity_poly.pdbx_strand_id
1 'polypeptide(L)'
;MLYIKSFMHKLSFNKQIIFLFLFILYKLMDVILSTYDFFDGLIYIFPVVFIGLAVMYLQFDRKILASHLLMLFGLFGQYLYAFTQDILSFNFGTLTFMSTIEPIDAIGSVIALYLVFFVISAFMNEEKTELKMAFYPLIIPFAIYLYIRFGFEYAVLNAGIACFLMLIRSKVAFYLWVISFVISMPFFLIDLVIEQAGYEILSYWIYGILGIVLLFISFIKLIKVLNEK
;
A
#
# COMPACT_ATOMS: atom_id res chain seq x y z
N MET A 1 -11.58 -8.67 -25.89
CA MET A 1 -10.91 -7.36 -25.80
C MET A 1 -11.89 -6.19 -25.54
N LEU A 2 -13.06 -6.13 -26.21
CA LEU A 2 -14.08 -5.08 -25.97
C LEU A 2 -14.67 -5.07 -24.54
N TYR A 3 -14.91 -6.24 -23.93
CA TYR A 3 -15.52 -6.33 -22.59
C TYR A 3 -14.65 -5.75 -21.46
N ILE A 4 -13.35 -6.07 -21.44
CA ILE A 4 -12.40 -5.53 -20.44
C ILE A 4 -12.26 -4.02 -20.62
N LYS A 5 -12.19 -3.53 -21.87
CA LYS A 5 -12.15 -2.09 -22.13
C LYS A 5 -13.40 -1.36 -21.61
N SER A 6 -14.58 -1.96 -21.67
CA SER A 6 -15.80 -1.33 -21.13
C SER A 6 -15.86 -1.24 -19.59
N PHE A 7 -15.02 -2.00 -18.87
CA PHE A 7 -15.20 -2.24 -17.43
C PHE A 7 -15.12 -0.96 -16.58
N MET A 8 -14.14 -0.09 -16.85
CA MET A 8 -14.01 1.21 -16.17
C MET A 8 -15.27 2.08 -16.30
N HIS A 9 -15.95 2.01 -17.44
CA HIS A 9 -17.15 2.81 -17.72
C HIS A 9 -18.44 2.22 -17.14
N LYS A 10 -18.44 0.97 -16.68
CA LYS A 10 -19.61 0.34 -16.05
C LYS A 10 -19.90 0.92 -14.67
N LEU A 11 -18.89 1.50 -14.01
CA LEU A 11 -19.01 2.07 -12.68
C LEU A 11 -18.85 3.58 -12.76
N SER A 12 -19.88 4.31 -12.32
CA SER A 12 -19.80 5.76 -12.17
C SER A 12 -18.75 6.13 -11.11
N PHE A 13 -18.19 7.33 -11.25
CA PHE A 13 -17.16 7.83 -10.33
C PHE A 13 -17.56 7.76 -8.85
N ASN A 14 -18.81 8.10 -8.52
CA ASN A 14 -19.33 7.99 -7.15
C ASN A 14 -19.37 6.54 -6.65
N LYS A 15 -19.71 5.58 -7.51
CA LYS A 15 -19.67 4.16 -7.17
C LYS A 15 -18.24 3.69 -6.94
N GLN A 16 -17.29 4.15 -7.76
CA GLN A 16 -15.87 3.83 -7.57
C GLN A 16 -15.35 4.32 -6.22
N ILE A 17 -15.70 5.55 -5.80
CA ILE A 17 -15.36 6.07 -4.47
C ILE A 17 -15.89 5.16 -3.35
N ILE A 18 -17.16 4.76 -3.45
CA ILE A 18 -17.79 3.87 -2.46
C ILE A 18 -17.06 2.52 -2.41
N PHE A 19 -16.76 1.91 -3.57
CA PHE A 19 -16.05 0.63 -3.62
C PHE A 19 -14.64 0.74 -3.03
N LEU A 20 -13.86 1.76 -3.38
CA LEU A 20 -12.52 1.95 -2.80
C LEU A 20 -12.61 2.15 -1.28
N PHE A 21 -13.57 2.93 -0.79
CA PHE A 21 -13.79 3.09 0.64
C PHE A 21 -14.13 1.76 1.33
N LEU A 22 -15.03 0.96 0.75
CA LEU A 22 -15.37 -0.37 1.27
C LEU A 22 -14.17 -1.33 1.26
N PHE A 23 -13.30 -1.26 0.25
CA PHE A 23 -12.09 -2.07 0.19
C PHE A 23 -11.07 -1.67 1.26
N ILE A 24 -10.95 -0.37 1.57
CA ILE A 24 -10.13 0.10 2.69
C ILE A 24 -10.70 -0.41 4.02
N LEU A 25 -12.02 -0.31 4.22
CA LEU A 25 -12.67 -0.83 5.43
C LEU A 25 -12.50 -2.35 5.56
N TYR A 26 -12.61 -3.07 4.45
CA TYR A 26 -12.34 -4.50 4.40
C TYR A 26 -10.92 -4.81 4.90
N LYS A 27 -9.90 -4.12 4.36
CA LYS A 27 -8.52 -4.35 4.78
C LYS A 27 -8.26 -3.95 6.24
N LEU A 28 -8.90 -2.89 6.71
CA LEU A 28 -8.84 -2.50 8.12
C LEU A 28 -9.46 -3.58 9.02
N MET A 29 -10.61 -4.13 8.63
CA MET A 29 -11.27 -5.20 9.39
C MET A 29 -10.40 -6.46 9.44
N ASP A 30 -9.82 -6.86 8.31
CA ASP A 30 -8.87 -7.97 8.24
C ASP A 30 -7.72 -7.81 9.24
N VAL A 31 -7.06 -6.65 9.21
CA VAL A 31 -5.96 -6.35 10.14
C VAL A 31 -6.42 -6.33 11.60
N ILE A 32 -7.60 -5.77 11.90
CA ILE A 32 -8.13 -5.71 13.26
C ILE A 32 -8.42 -7.12 13.79
N LEU A 33 -8.99 -8.00 12.95
CA LEU A 33 -9.33 -9.37 13.35
C LEU A 33 -8.11 -10.27 13.48
N SER A 34 -7.02 -9.98 12.75
CA SER A 34 -5.78 -10.75 12.81
C SER A 34 -4.82 -10.32 13.92
N THR A 35 -5.14 -9.26 14.67
CA THR A 35 -4.23 -8.66 15.66
C THR A 35 -4.75 -8.85 17.09
N TYR A 36 -3.91 -9.38 17.97
CA TYR A 36 -4.30 -9.76 19.33
C TYR A 36 -3.98 -8.69 20.38
N ASP A 37 -2.91 -7.90 20.16
CA ASP A 37 -2.42 -6.91 21.12
C ASP A 37 -2.65 -5.46 20.65
N PHE A 38 -2.81 -4.55 21.63
CA PHE A 38 -3.14 -3.14 21.36
C PHE A 38 -2.04 -2.42 20.57
N PHE A 39 -0.77 -2.62 20.92
CA PHE A 39 0.37 -1.99 20.24
C PHE A 39 0.54 -2.53 18.82
N ASP A 40 0.39 -3.83 18.63
CA ASP A 40 0.33 -4.44 17.31
C ASP A 40 -0.81 -3.85 16.48
N GLY A 41 -1.98 -3.65 17.10
CA GLY A 41 -3.12 -3.00 16.46
C GLY A 41 -2.74 -1.65 15.87
N LEU A 42 -2.07 -0.79 16.63
CA LEU A 42 -1.60 0.50 16.13
C LEU A 42 -0.55 0.35 15.02
N ILE A 43 0.40 -0.56 15.19
CA ILE A 43 1.47 -0.83 14.23
C ILE A 43 0.92 -1.22 12.86
N TYR A 44 -0.12 -2.05 12.81
CA TYR A 44 -0.67 -2.56 11.55
C TYR A 44 -1.83 -1.72 11.00
N ILE A 45 -2.63 -1.06 11.83
CA ILE A 45 -3.78 -0.24 11.39
C ILE A 45 -3.31 1.06 10.74
N PHE A 46 -2.36 1.78 11.36
CA PHE A 46 -1.96 3.10 10.84
C PHE A 46 -1.45 3.06 9.39
N PRO A 47 -0.57 2.13 8.99
CA PRO A 47 -0.17 1.98 7.60
C PRO A 47 -1.36 1.89 6.64
N VAL A 48 -2.36 1.06 6.96
CA VAL A 48 -3.56 0.87 6.13
C VAL A 48 -4.35 2.17 6.02
N VAL A 49 -4.52 2.91 7.13
CA VAL A 49 -5.21 4.20 7.12
C VAL A 49 -4.50 5.20 6.21
N PHE A 50 -3.18 5.34 6.30
CA PHE A 50 -2.43 6.30 5.49
C PHE A 50 -2.42 5.94 4.00
N ILE A 51 -2.32 4.66 3.65
CA ILE A 51 -2.49 4.20 2.26
C ILE A 51 -3.91 4.47 1.78
N GLY A 52 -4.92 4.16 2.60
CA GLY A 52 -6.32 4.43 2.29
C GLY A 52 -6.59 5.92 2.04
N LEU A 53 -6.04 6.81 2.87
CA LEU A 53 -6.11 8.26 2.65
C LEU A 53 -5.43 8.67 1.34
N ALA A 54 -4.28 8.08 1.00
CA ALA A 54 -3.59 8.35 -0.26
C ALA A 54 -4.44 7.92 -1.47
N VAL A 55 -5.07 6.75 -1.39
CA VAL A 55 -5.97 6.23 -2.43
C VAL A 55 -7.18 7.16 -2.61
N MET A 56 -7.85 7.52 -1.51
CA MET A 56 -9.02 8.40 -1.57
C MET A 56 -8.66 9.78 -2.09
N TYR A 57 -7.51 10.33 -1.68
CA TYR A 57 -7.00 11.59 -2.21
C TYR A 57 -6.82 11.54 -3.73
N LEU A 58 -6.16 10.50 -4.26
CA LEU A 58 -5.98 10.32 -5.70
C LEU A 58 -7.32 10.18 -6.43
N GLN A 59 -8.27 9.46 -5.85
CA GLN A 59 -9.60 9.30 -6.42
C GLN A 59 -10.32 10.65 -6.51
N PHE A 60 -10.31 11.47 -5.45
CA PHE A 60 -10.92 12.80 -5.45
C PHE A 60 -10.21 13.78 -6.41
N ASP A 61 -8.90 13.64 -6.60
CA ASP A 61 -8.10 14.38 -7.60
C ASP A 61 -8.29 13.85 -9.05
N ARG A 62 -9.26 12.94 -9.25
CA ARG A 62 -9.60 12.29 -10.53
C ARG A 62 -8.45 11.50 -11.18
N LYS A 63 -7.46 11.07 -10.40
CA LYS A 63 -6.38 10.17 -10.84
C LYS A 63 -6.80 8.72 -10.66
N ILE A 64 -7.78 8.29 -11.44
CA ILE A 64 -8.51 7.01 -11.28
C ILE A 64 -7.59 5.81 -11.44
N LEU A 65 -6.77 5.74 -12.49
CA LEU A 65 -5.80 4.65 -12.64
C LEU A 65 -4.84 4.57 -11.46
N ALA A 66 -4.33 5.72 -11.00
CA ALA A 66 -3.37 5.77 -9.92
C ALA A 66 -3.97 5.34 -8.57
N SER A 67 -5.21 5.72 -8.27
CA SER A 67 -5.89 5.31 -7.03
C SER A 67 -6.08 3.79 -6.97
N HIS A 68 -6.45 3.17 -8.09
CA HIS A 68 -6.67 1.71 -8.17
C HIS A 68 -5.36 0.93 -8.20
N LEU A 69 -4.31 1.45 -8.85
CA LEU A 69 -2.95 0.89 -8.77
C LEU A 69 -2.44 0.92 -7.32
N LEU A 70 -2.61 2.05 -6.63
CA LEU A 70 -2.17 2.19 -5.25
C LEU A 70 -2.97 1.28 -4.31
N MET A 71 -4.28 1.13 -4.53
CA MET A 71 -5.11 0.17 -3.80
C MET A 71 -4.61 -1.27 -4.02
N LEU A 72 -4.38 -1.64 -5.29
CA LEU A 72 -3.96 -2.97 -5.67
C LEU A 72 -2.63 -3.33 -5.04
N PHE A 73 -1.59 -2.52 -5.24
CA PHE A 73 -0.25 -2.85 -4.75
C PHE A 73 -0.02 -2.48 -3.28
N GLY A 74 -0.73 -1.47 -2.77
CA GLY A 74 -0.58 -1.02 -1.38
C GLY A 74 -1.35 -1.84 -0.36
N LEU A 75 -2.57 -2.30 -0.68
CA LEU A 75 -3.45 -3.00 0.27
C LEU A 75 -3.81 -4.42 -0.14
N PHE A 76 -3.91 -4.70 -1.44
CA PHE A 76 -4.42 -6.00 -1.95
C PHE A 76 -3.38 -6.89 -2.63
N GLY A 77 -2.12 -6.46 -2.68
CA GLY A 77 -1.06 -7.19 -3.39
C GLY A 77 -0.77 -8.55 -2.76
N GLN A 78 -0.87 -8.64 -1.43
CA GLN A 78 -0.71 -9.89 -0.69
C GLN A 78 -1.79 -10.91 -1.06
N TYR A 79 -3.06 -10.52 -1.20
CA TYR A 79 -4.12 -11.46 -1.60
C TYR A 79 -3.97 -11.92 -3.05
N LEU A 80 -3.41 -11.09 -3.92
CA LEU A 80 -3.08 -11.50 -5.28
C LEU A 80 -1.94 -12.54 -5.29
N TYR A 81 -0.93 -12.34 -4.45
CA TYR A 81 0.14 -13.30 -4.26
C TYR A 81 -0.38 -14.62 -3.67
N ALA A 82 -1.16 -14.57 -2.59
CA ALA A 82 -1.77 -15.74 -1.96
C ALA A 82 -2.62 -16.52 -2.96
N PHE A 83 -3.52 -15.84 -3.68
CA PHE A 83 -4.34 -16.45 -4.74
C PHE A 83 -3.50 -17.17 -5.81
N THR A 84 -2.41 -16.55 -6.24
CA THR A 84 -1.53 -17.11 -7.27
C THR A 84 -0.83 -18.36 -6.74
N GLN A 85 -0.35 -18.33 -5.50
CA GLN A 85 0.22 -19.50 -4.83
C GLN A 85 -0.82 -20.61 -4.69
N ASP A 86 -2.05 -20.28 -4.29
CA ASP A 86 -3.12 -21.25 -4.08
C ASP A 86 -3.50 -21.97 -5.38
N ILE A 87 -3.69 -21.23 -6.47
CA ILE A 87 -4.00 -21.83 -7.79
C ILE A 87 -2.85 -22.71 -8.28
N LEU A 88 -1.61 -22.26 -8.08
CA LEU A 88 -0.41 -23.00 -8.51
C LEU A 88 -0.03 -24.14 -7.56
N SER A 89 -0.64 -24.21 -6.37
CA SER A 89 -0.38 -25.26 -5.36
C SER A 89 -1.01 -26.62 -5.68
N PHE A 90 -1.66 -26.76 -6.84
CA PHE A 90 -2.30 -28.01 -7.23
C PHE A 90 -1.28 -29.14 -7.36
N ASN A 91 -1.43 -30.16 -6.50
CA ASN A 91 -0.59 -31.33 -6.54
C ASN A 91 -1.25 -32.41 -7.40
N PHE A 92 -0.68 -32.65 -8.59
CA PHE A 92 -1.16 -33.67 -9.52
C PHE A 92 -1.05 -35.10 -8.98
N GLY A 93 -0.15 -35.36 -8.03
CA GLY A 93 0.03 -36.69 -7.43
C GLY A 93 -1.06 -37.06 -6.42
N THR A 94 -1.57 -36.09 -5.67
CA THR A 94 -2.64 -36.30 -4.68
C THR A 94 -4.02 -35.87 -5.18
N LEU A 95 -4.09 -35.19 -6.33
CA LEU A 95 -5.30 -34.55 -6.87
C LEU A 95 -5.94 -33.58 -5.86
N THR A 96 -5.12 -32.94 -5.03
CA THR A 96 -5.54 -31.98 -4.02
C THR A 96 -4.71 -30.71 -4.12
N PHE A 97 -5.28 -29.59 -3.67
CA PHE A 97 -4.51 -28.37 -3.39
C PHE A 97 -3.71 -28.56 -2.10
N MET A 98 -2.48 -28.06 -2.09
CA MET A 98 -1.61 -28.14 -0.90
C MET A 98 -1.93 -27.05 0.13
N SER A 99 -2.54 -25.94 -0.29
CA SER A 99 -2.99 -24.87 0.60
C SER A 99 -4.50 -24.91 0.82
N THR A 100 -4.90 -24.62 2.07
CA THR A 100 -6.30 -24.34 2.43
C THR A 100 -6.56 -22.85 2.23
N ILE A 101 -7.56 -22.52 1.40
CA ILE A 101 -7.97 -21.13 1.17
C ILE A 101 -8.84 -20.70 2.36
N GLU A 102 -8.36 -19.74 3.14
CA GLU A 102 -9.18 -19.12 4.17
C GLU A 102 -10.29 -18.26 3.54
N PRO A 103 -11.51 -18.21 4.12
CA PRO A 103 -12.60 -17.42 3.54
C PRO A 103 -12.27 -15.94 3.38
N ILE A 104 -11.46 -15.37 4.27
CA ILE A 104 -11.04 -13.97 4.20
C ILE A 104 -10.06 -13.76 3.04
N ASP A 105 -9.11 -14.67 2.83
CA ASP A 105 -8.21 -14.60 1.68
C ASP A 105 -8.98 -14.73 0.37
N ALA A 106 -9.99 -15.60 0.29
CA ALA A 106 -10.84 -15.73 -0.89
C ALA A 106 -11.55 -14.41 -1.25
N ILE A 107 -12.14 -13.71 -0.28
CA ILE A 107 -12.78 -12.41 -0.52
C ILE A 107 -11.73 -11.37 -0.96
N GLY A 108 -10.58 -11.33 -0.29
CA GLY A 108 -9.46 -10.46 -0.63
C GLY A 108 -8.97 -10.68 -2.06
N SER A 109 -8.85 -11.94 -2.49
CA SER A 109 -8.44 -12.33 -3.85
C SER A 109 -9.46 -11.91 -4.91
N VAL A 110 -10.76 -12.03 -4.62
CA VAL A 110 -11.82 -11.54 -5.54
C VAL A 110 -11.72 -10.03 -5.73
N ILE A 111 -11.49 -9.28 -4.65
CA ILE A 111 -11.28 -7.82 -4.72
C ILE A 111 -9.99 -7.50 -5.49
N ALA A 112 -8.90 -8.23 -5.25
CA ALA A 112 -7.65 -8.06 -5.97
C ALA A 112 -7.81 -8.30 -7.48
N LEU A 113 -8.52 -9.36 -7.89
CA LEU A 113 -8.85 -9.63 -9.29
C LEU A 113 -9.70 -8.53 -9.90
N TYR A 114 -10.71 -8.04 -9.17
CA TYR A 114 -11.49 -6.88 -9.58
C TYR A 114 -10.58 -5.67 -9.86
N LEU A 115 -9.64 -5.38 -8.96
CA LEU A 115 -8.70 -4.26 -9.11
C LEU A 115 -7.77 -4.49 -10.31
N VAL A 116 -7.29 -5.70 -10.54
CA VAL A 116 -6.48 -6.04 -11.73
C VAL A 116 -7.26 -5.77 -13.02
N PHE A 117 -8.49 -6.27 -13.13
CA PHE A 117 -9.31 -6.03 -14.32
C PHE A 117 -9.64 -4.54 -14.50
N PHE A 118 -9.88 -3.82 -13.41
CA PHE A 118 -10.12 -2.40 -13.45
C PHE A 118 -8.88 -1.62 -13.90
N VAL A 119 -7.70 -1.92 -13.34
CA VAL A 119 -6.42 -1.29 -13.72
C VAL A 119 -6.12 -1.53 -15.20
N ILE A 120 -6.28 -2.76 -15.69
CA ILE A 120 -6.11 -3.07 -17.12
C ILE A 120 -7.08 -2.25 -17.97
N SER A 121 -8.36 -2.20 -17.57
CA SER A 121 -9.38 -1.40 -18.26
C SER A 121 -9.04 0.10 -18.27
N ALA A 122 -8.62 0.65 -17.14
CA ALA A 122 -8.25 2.05 -17.01
C ALA A 122 -7.02 2.39 -17.85
N PHE A 123 -6.00 1.53 -17.87
CA PHE A 123 -4.81 1.69 -18.70
C PHE A 123 -5.13 1.70 -20.21
N MET A 124 -6.15 0.95 -20.64
CA MET A 124 -6.60 0.92 -22.03
C MET A 124 -7.45 2.12 -22.46
N ASN A 125 -7.94 2.93 -21.51
CA ASN A 125 -8.91 4.00 -21.76
C ASN A 125 -8.43 5.40 -21.35
N GLU A 126 -7.58 5.52 -20.33
CA GLU A 126 -7.02 6.82 -19.97
C GLU A 126 -6.08 7.30 -21.07
N GLU A 127 -6.34 8.49 -21.60
CA GLU A 127 -5.37 9.18 -22.45
C GLU A 127 -4.09 9.40 -21.64
N LYS A 128 -2.94 9.17 -22.30
CA LYS A 128 -1.61 9.20 -21.68
C LYS A 128 -1.50 10.41 -20.74
N THR A 129 -1.45 10.14 -19.44
CA THR A 129 -1.17 11.17 -18.44
C THR A 129 0.17 11.79 -18.79
N GLU A 130 0.29 13.13 -18.79
CA GLU A 130 1.57 13.79 -19.02
C GLU A 130 2.54 13.42 -17.90
N LEU A 131 3.35 12.39 -18.13
CA LEU A 131 4.42 11.97 -17.21
C LEU A 131 5.52 13.02 -17.27
N LYS A 132 5.59 13.89 -16.27
CA LYS A 132 6.66 14.86 -16.11
C LYS A 132 7.45 14.48 -14.86
N MET A 133 8.65 13.95 -15.07
CA MET A 133 9.54 13.53 -14.00
C MET A 133 9.96 14.75 -13.17
N ALA A 134 9.41 14.87 -11.97
CA ALA A 134 9.93 15.74 -10.93
C ALA A 134 10.61 14.84 -9.91
N PHE A 135 11.93 14.68 -10.03
CA PHE A 135 12.70 13.92 -9.06
C PHE A 135 12.56 14.57 -7.68
N TYR A 136 12.06 13.81 -6.70
CA TYR A 136 11.94 14.28 -5.33
C TYR A 136 13.05 13.67 -4.46
N PRO A 137 13.90 14.49 -3.80
CA PRO A 137 15.04 13.98 -3.05
C PRO A 137 14.68 12.98 -1.95
N LEU A 138 13.45 13.02 -1.41
CA LEU A 138 12.99 12.13 -0.34
C LEU A 138 12.84 10.66 -0.78
N ILE A 139 12.78 10.37 -2.08
CA ILE A 139 12.72 8.98 -2.59
C ILE A 139 13.97 8.19 -2.18
N ILE A 140 15.15 8.82 -2.24
CA ILE A 140 16.42 8.14 -1.91
C ILE A 140 16.45 7.68 -0.45
N PRO A 141 16.31 8.55 0.57
CA PRO A 141 16.35 8.13 1.96
C PRO A 141 15.20 7.18 2.31
N PHE A 142 14.04 7.31 1.65
CA PHE A 142 12.96 6.34 1.77
C PHE A 142 13.35 4.96 1.26
N ALA A 143 13.94 4.86 0.07
CA ALA A 143 14.40 3.58 -0.49
C ALA A 143 15.51 2.95 0.35
N ILE A 144 16.45 3.75 0.88
CA ILE A 144 17.49 3.28 1.80
C ILE A 144 16.86 2.72 3.08
N TYR A 145 15.90 3.44 3.66
CA TYR A 145 15.17 2.97 4.84
C TYR A 145 14.47 1.63 4.59
N LEU A 146 13.72 1.52 3.48
CA LEU A 146 13.05 0.27 3.13
C LEU A 146 14.03 -0.87 2.89
N TYR A 147 15.18 -0.61 2.27
CA TYR A 147 16.20 -1.61 2.02
C TYR A 147 16.77 -2.17 3.33
N ILE A 148 17.11 -1.28 4.27
CA ILE A 148 17.67 -1.68 5.57
C ILE A 148 16.64 -2.48 6.38
N ARG A 149 15.35 -2.11 6.32
CA ARG A 149 14.31 -2.71 7.17
C ARG A 149 13.68 -3.97 6.60
N PHE A 150 13.39 -3.98 5.29
CA PHE A 150 12.57 -5.01 4.65
C PHE A 150 13.30 -5.75 3.51
N GLY A 151 14.55 -5.37 3.23
CA GLY A 151 15.35 -5.96 2.16
C GLY A 151 15.10 -5.35 0.78
N PHE A 152 15.87 -5.83 -0.20
CA PHE A 152 15.96 -5.23 -1.53
C PHE A 152 14.66 -5.30 -2.34
N GLU A 153 14.03 -6.47 -2.44
CA GLU A 153 12.84 -6.67 -3.26
C GLU A 153 11.69 -5.77 -2.83
N TYR A 154 11.46 -5.68 -1.51
CA TYR A 154 10.46 -4.82 -0.92
C TYR A 154 10.77 -3.33 -1.15
N ALA A 155 12.04 -2.94 -1.01
CA ALA A 155 12.47 -1.57 -1.25
C ALA A 155 12.25 -1.15 -2.70
N VAL A 156 12.63 -1.99 -3.67
CA VAL A 156 12.47 -1.69 -5.10
C VAL A 156 11.00 -1.52 -5.47
N LEU A 157 10.13 -2.42 -5.01
CA LEU A 157 8.70 -2.35 -5.31
C LEU A 157 8.07 -1.05 -4.77
N ASN A 158 8.29 -0.76 -3.48
CA ASN A 158 7.64 0.37 -2.82
C ASN A 158 8.27 1.72 -3.18
N ALA A 159 9.58 1.76 -3.48
CA ALA A 159 10.21 2.92 -4.08
C ALA A 159 9.72 3.14 -5.52
N GLY A 160 9.45 2.08 -6.27
CA GLY A 160 8.80 2.14 -7.58
C GLY A 160 7.43 2.82 -7.52
N ILE A 161 6.60 2.45 -6.54
CA ILE A 161 5.31 3.10 -6.29
C ILE A 161 5.51 4.58 -5.90
N ALA A 162 6.47 4.88 -5.04
CA ALA A 162 6.78 6.25 -4.64
C ALA A 162 7.23 7.11 -5.85
N CYS A 163 8.06 6.57 -6.73
CA CYS A 163 8.44 7.18 -8.01
C CYS A 163 7.22 7.41 -8.90
N PHE A 164 6.33 6.43 -9.02
CA PHE A 164 5.08 6.56 -9.78
C PHE A 164 4.19 7.70 -9.25
N LEU A 165 4.00 7.81 -7.93
CA LEU A 165 3.23 8.89 -7.31
C LEU A 165 3.83 10.28 -7.60
N MET A 166 5.15 10.37 -7.70
CA MET A 166 5.84 11.60 -8.12
C MET A 166 5.68 11.89 -9.61
N LEU A 167 5.69 10.88 -10.48
CA LEU A 167 5.46 11.04 -11.92
C LEU A 167 4.08 11.62 -12.22
N ILE A 168 3.05 11.24 -11.45
CA ILE A 168 1.68 11.78 -11.55
C ILE A 168 1.48 13.09 -10.75
N ARG A 169 2.56 13.67 -10.23
CA ARG A 169 2.59 14.93 -9.47
C ARG A 169 1.66 14.96 -8.25
N SER A 170 1.43 13.82 -7.60
CA SER A 170 0.61 13.75 -6.40
C SER A 170 1.46 13.79 -5.14
N LYS A 171 1.94 14.99 -4.78
CA LYS A 171 2.80 15.19 -3.59
C LYS A 171 2.13 14.72 -2.30
N VAL A 172 0.83 14.98 -2.12
CA VAL A 172 0.07 14.56 -0.93
C VAL A 172 0.03 13.03 -0.85
N ALA A 173 -0.34 12.34 -1.94
CA ALA A 173 -0.35 10.88 -1.96
C ALA A 173 1.04 10.30 -1.74
N PHE A 174 2.09 10.92 -2.29
CA PHE A 174 3.49 10.53 -2.04
C PHE A 174 3.86 10.61 -0.55
N TYR A 175 3.55 11.71 0.15
CA TYR A 175 3.89 11.80 1.57
C TYR A 175 3.04 10.87 2.43
N LEU A 176 1.76 10.72 2.13
CA LEU A 176 0.90 9.75 2.81
C LEU A 176 1.44 8.32 2.62
N TRP A 177 1.92 8.00 1.41
CA TRP A 177 2.61 6.74 1.11
C TRP A 177 3.90 6.60 1.91
N VAL A 178 4.78 7.61 1.96
CA VAL A 178 6.00 7.50 2.78
C VAL A 178 5.65 7.30 4.25
N ILE A 179 4.71 8.10 4.78
CA ILE A 179 4.27 8.02 6.18
C ILE A 179 3.74 6.63 6.52
N SER A 180 3.02 5.95 5.63
CA SER A 180 2.48 4.61 5.93
C SER A 180 3.55 3.57 6.28
N PHE A 181 4.81 3.72 5.84
CA PHE A 181 5.90 2.79 6.19
C PHE A 181 6.71 3.18 7.42
N VAL A 182 6.54 4.42 7.92
CA VAL A 182 7.31 4.95 9.04
C VAL A 182 6.43 5.35 10.23
N ILE A 183 5.12 5.45 10.06
CA ILE A 183 4.17 5.84 11.13
C ILE A 183 4.17 4.86 12.30
N SER A 184 4.49 3.60 12.03
CA SER A 184 4.55 2.56 13.05
C SER A 184 5.82 2.67 13.92
N MET A 185 6.84 3.41 13.49
CA MET A 185 8.17 3.44 14.14
C MET A 185 8.18 3.85 15.61
N PRO A 186 7.42 4.89 16.03
CA PRO A 186 7.33 5.24 17.44
C PRO A 186 6.83 4.07 18.29
N PHE A 187 5.85 3.30 17.80
CA PHE A 187 5.29 2.16 18.52
C PHE A 187 6.29 1.01 18.60
N PHE A 188 6.99 0.69 17.50
CA PHE A 188 8.06 -0.31 17.50
C PHE A 188 9.19 0.02 18.49
N LEU A 189 9.56 1.30 18.61
CA LEU A 189 10.61 1.72 19.54
C LEU A 189 10.16 1.68 21.00
N ILE A 190 8.89 2.00 21.27
CA ILE A 190 8.31 1.86 22.61
C ILE A 190 8.26 0.38 23.00
N ASP A 191 7.79 -0.47 22.10
CA ASP A 191 7.69 -1.91 22.30
C ASP A 191 9.06 -2.56 22.57
N LEU A 192 10.08 -2.22 21.77
CA LEU A 192 11.47 -2.67 21.97
C LEU A 192 12.03 -2.30 23.35
N VAL A 193 11.68 -1.11 23.86
CA VAL A 193 12.13 -0.63 25.18
C VAL A 193 11.40 -1.34 26.32
N ILE A 194 10.14 -1.72 26.13
CA ILE A 194 9.31 -2.37 27.15
C ILE A 194 9.60 -3.87 27.23
N GLU A 195 9.72 -4.56 26.08
CA GLU A 195 9.67 -6.03 26.03
C GLU A 195 11.01 -6.71 25.71
N GLN A 196 11.95 -6.08 25.00
CA GLN A 196 13.12 -6.75 24.43
C GLN A 196 14.46 -6.06 24.74
N ALA A 197 14.66 -5.71 26.01
CA ALA A 197 15.95 -5.20 26.50
C ALA A 197 17.03 -6.31 26.54
N GLY A 198 17.49 -6.78 25.38
CA GLY A 198 18.57 -7.76 25.31
C GLY A 198 18.73 -8.38 23.94
N TYR A 199 19.81 -7.99 23.26
CA TYR A 199 20.38 -8.54 22.03
C TYR A 199 19.74 -8.05 20.71
N GLU A 200 20.60 -7.67 19.75
CA GLU A 200 20.34 -7.04 18.42
C GLU A 200 20.07 -5.51 18.37
N ILE A 201 20.42 -4.80 19.43
CA ILE A 201 20.06 -3.40 19.70
C ILE A 201 20.51 -2.38 18.63
N LEU A 202 21.72 -2.46 18.08
CA LEU A 202 22.30 -1.33 17.32
C LEU A 202 21.63 -1.09 15.95
N SER A 203 21.32 -2.16 15.20
CA SER A 203 20.66 -2.06 13.89
C SER A 203 19.23 -1.53 14.03
N TYR A 204 18.52 -1.97 15.08
CA TYR A 204 17.19 -1.49 15.45
C TYR A 204 17.15 0.02 15.68
N TRP A 205 18.13 0.57 16.39
CA TRP A 205 18.22 2.02 16.59
C TRP A 205 18.50 2.79 15.29
N ILE A 206 19.34 2.26 14.40
CA ILE A 206 19.72 2.96 13.16
C ILE A 206 18.50 3.17 12.26
N TYR A 207 17.72 2.11 11.97
CA TYR A 207 16.53 2.29 11.15
C TYR A 207 15.38 2.94 11.93
N GLY A 208 15.32 2.80 13.25
CA GLY A 208 14.34 3.50 14.09
C GLY A 208 14.50 5.02 14.02
N ILE A 209 15.73 5.52 14.20
CA ILE A 209 16.06 6.95 14.06
C ILE A 209 15.77 7.41 12.63
N LEU A 210 16.23 6.68 11.62
CA LEU A 210 15.98 7.02 10.22
C LEU A 210 14.48 7.09 9.92
N GLY A 211 13.70 6.14 10.42
CA GLY A 211 12.26 6.09 10.30
C GLY A 211 11.57 7.27 10.97
N ILE A 212 11.97 7.64 12.19
CA ILE A 212 11.48 8.84 12.88
C ILE A 212 11.81 10.11 12.09
N VAL A 213 13.04 10.26 11.59
CA VAL A 213 13.43 11.42 10.79
C VAL A 213 12.59 11.52 9.52
N LEU A 214 12.41 10.40 8.81
CA LEU A 214 11.53 10.33 7.64
C LEU A 214 10.07 10.67 7.99
N LEU A 215 9.58 10.20 9.13
CA LEU A 215 8.23 10.50 9.61
C LEU A 215 8.04 12.01 9.82
N PHE A 216 8.94 12.65 10.58
CA PHE A 216 8.89 14.09 10.83
C PHE A 216 8.97 14.91 9.54
N ILE A 217 9.95 14.62 8.68
CA ILE A 217 10.12 15.34 7.42
C ILE A 217 8.88 15.18 6.54
N SER A 218 8.34 13.96 6.44
CA SER A 218 7.18 13.68 5.60
C SER A 218 5.92 14.37 6.13
N PHE A 219 5.69 14.39 7.44
CA PHE A 219 4.56 15.12 8.04
C PHE A 219 4.66 16.63 7.83
N ILE A 220 5.82 17.24 8.10
CA ILE A 220 6.02 18.69 7.90
C ILE A 220 5.76 19.06 6.43
N LYS A 221 6.29 18.26 5.50
CA LYS A 221 6.09 18.49 4.07
C LYS A 221 4.64 18.24 3.63
N LEU A 222 3.97 17.23 4.19
CA LEU A 222 2.55 16.97 3.95
C LEU A 222 1.71 18.17 4.38
N ILE A 223 1.88 18.66 5.60
CA ILE A 223 1.15 19.82 6.14
C ILE A 223 1.40 21.04 5.23
N LYS A 224 2.67 21.30 4.88
CA LYS A 224 3.01 22.42 3.99
C LYS A 224 2.31 22.33 2.64
N VAL A 225 2.28 21.15 2.01
CA VAL A 225 1.63 20.96 0.71
C VAL A 225 0.10 21.04 0.82
N LEU A 226 -0.48 20.61 1.94
CA LEU A 226 -1.93 20.76 2.18
C LEU A 226 -2.33 22.24 2.37
N ASN A 227 -1.45 23.05 2.95
CA ASN A 227 -1.68 24.50 3.15
C ASN A 227 -1.36 25.36 1.91
N GLU A 228 -0.63 24.82 0.92
CA GLU A 228 -0.32 25.49 -0.35
C GLU A 228 -1.47 25.38 -1.38
N LYS A 229 -2.50 24.57 -1.09
CA LYS A 229 -3.72 24.44 -1.90
C LYS A 229 -4.85 25.27 -1.30
#